data_AF-A0A2T2YU31-F1
#
_entry.id   AF-A0A2T2YU31-F1
#
_cell.length_a   1.000
_cell.length_b   1.000
_cell.length_c   1.000
_cell.angle_alpha   90.00
_cell.angle_beta   90.00
_cell.angle_gamma   90.00
#
_symmetry.space_group_name_H-M   'P 1'
#
loop_
_entity.id
_entity.type
_entity.pdbx_description
1 polymer ?
#
loop_
_entity_poly.entity_id
_entity_poly.type
_entity_poly.pdbx_seq_one_letter_code
_entity_poly.pdbx_strand_id
1 'polypeptide(L)'
;MGADEAPRAIVEHEDRWLFKPLRGRTVTRIEWKTDHLELVLDDNHFRVLVGYDTELSARSLAKDSPDRHRIDHWNRAEVEEFLGARIVSAVFFKTGAVRLGFKNGWIVFVDGDRQDFAPEVQFEDRTVWNTAGIADRSIFEIQPLDAWTGQPVTPPHWPGRPEHLKDNPESDDIND
;
A
#
# COMPACT_ATOMS: atom_id res chain seq x y z
N MET A 1 12.47 25.60 11.08
CA MET A 1 11.84 24.79 12.15
C MET A 1 10.46 24.40 11.68
N GLY A 2 10.22 23.10 11.49
CA GLY A 2 8.97 22.54 10.94
C GLY A 2 9.23 21.36 10.00
N ALA A 3 10.00 20.38 10.46
CA ALA A 3 10.22 19.12 9.76
C ALA A 3 10.10 18.01 10.80
N ASP A 4 8.87 17.74 11.21
CA ASP A 4 8.54 16.56 12.00
C ASP A 4 7.06 16.21 11.78
N GLU A 5 6.78 15.46 10.71
CA GLU A 5 5.62 14.58 10.71
C GLU A 5 6.17 13.17 10.44
N ALA A 6 6.42 12.46 11.53
CA ALA A 6 6.77 11.04 11.55
C ALA A 6 5.64 10.20 10.87
N PRO A 7 5.90 8.91 10.59
CA PRO A 7 5.18 8.14 9.59
C PRO A 7 3.69 8.07 9.93
N ARG A 8 2.87 8.60 9.03
CA ARG A 8 1.41 8.53 9.16
C ARG A 8 1.02 7.04 9.13
N ALA A 9 0.42 6.53 10.20
CA ALA A 9 0.02 5.12 10.32
C ALA A 9 -0.72 4.59 9.08
N ILE A 10 -0.54 3.30 8.80
CA ILE A 10 -1.35 2.58 7.81
C ILE A 10 -2.73 2.40 8.43
N VAL A 11 -3.75 2.95 7.79
CA VAL A 11 -5.13 2.84 8.29
C VAL A 11 -5.78 1.61 7.68
N GLU A 12 -6.23 0.69 8.52
CA GLU A 12 -6.88 -0.55 8.09
C GLU A 12 -8.41 -0.41 8.15
N HIS A 13 -9.06 -0.66 7.03
CA HIS A 13 -10.49 -0.90 6.91
C HIS A 13 -10.75 -2.40 6.70
N GLU A 14 -12.03 -2.78 6.70
CA GLU A 14 -12.45 -4.16 6.42
C GLU A 14 -11.95 -4.65 5.06
N ASP A 15 -12.07 -3.83 4.00
CA ASP A 15 -11.79 -4.19 2.60
C ASP A 15 -10.43 -3.72 2.08
N ARG A 16 -9.74 -2.82 2.80
CA ARG A 16 -8.53 -2.14 2.29
C ARG A 16 -7.66 -1.53 3.38
N TRP A 17 -6.45 -1.18 2.99
CA TRP A 17 -5.54 -0.32 3.73
C TRP A 17 -5.37 1.02 3.02
N LEU A 18 -5.39 2.11 3.78
CA LEU A 18 -4.94 3.42 3.33
C LEU A 18 -3.49 3.59 3.77
N PHE A 19 -2.58 3.55 2.80
CA PHE A 19 -1.14 3.60 3.05
C PHE A 19 -0.69 5.05 3.19
N LYS A 20 -1.03 5.68 4.32
CA LYS A 20 -0.69 7.07 4.58
C LYS A 20 0.82 7.39 4.52
N PRO A 21 1.78 6.46 4.78
CA PRO A 21 3.20 6.75 4.61
C PRO A 21 3.60 7.14 3.17
N LEU A 22 2.86 6.63 2.17
CA LEU A 22 3.08 6.99 0.76
C LEU A 22 2.46 8.35 0.39
N ARG A 23 1.46 8.82 1.14
CA ARG A 23 0.76 10.06 0.82
C ARG A 23 1.67 11.26 1.07
N GLY A 24 1.89 12.06 0.04
CA GLY A 24 2.75 13.24 0.07
C GLY A 24 4.12 13.03 -0.58
N ARG A 25 4.51 11.77 -0.78
CA ARG A 25 5.72 11.38 -1.49
C ARG A 25 5.59 11.62 -2.98
N THR A 26 6.69 11.97 -3.61
CA THR A 26 6.76 12.23 -5.06
C THR A 26 7.53 11.09 -5.72
N VAL A 27 7.00 10.54 -6.82
CA VAL A 27 7.79 9.64 -7.67
C VAL A 27 8.84 10.50 -8.37
N THR A 28 10.11 10.22 -8.12
CA THR A 28 11.23 10.97 -8.69
C THR A 28 11.91 10.23 -9.84
N ARG A 29 11.74 8.91 -9.88
CA ARG A 29 12.34 8.05 -10.90
C ARG A 29 11.51 6.79 -11.09
N ILE A 30 11.49 6.29 -12.31
CA ILE A 30 10.89 4.99 -12.66
C ILE A 30 12.00 4.09 -13.19
N GLU A 31 12.17 2.92 -12.59
CA GLU A 31 13.07 1.88 -13.11
C GLU A 31 12.26 0.88 -13.93
N TRP A 32 12.56 0.78 -15.22
CA TRP A 32 11.92 -0.17 -16.13
C TRP A 32 12.66 -1.51 -16.09
N LYS A 33 12.07 -2.51 -15.43
CA LYS A 33 12.60 -3.88 -15.41
C LYS A 33 11.97 -4.71 -16.53
N THR A 34 12.41 -5.96 -16.67
CA THR A 34 11.92 -6.84 -17.76
C THR A 34 10.45 -7.19 -17.61
N ASP A 35 9.97 -7.35 -16.38
CA ASP A 35 8.63 -7.84 -16.03
C ASP A 35 7.77 -6.81 -15.26
N HIS A 36 8.40 -5.77 -14.69
CA HIS A 36 7.71 -4.76 -13.89
C HIS A 36 8.35 -3.37 -13.97
N LEU A 37 7.68 -2.41 -13.35
CA LEU A 37 8.13 -1.05 -13.11
C LEU A 37 8.39 -0.86 -11.62
N GLU A 38 9.45 -0.13 -11.27
CA GLU A 38 9.67 0.34 -9.90
C GLU A 38 9.50 1.86 -9.84
N LEU A 39 8.52 2.32 -9.08
CA LEU A 39 8.34 3.74 -8.77
C LEU A 39 9.20 4.08 -7.55
N VAL A 40 10.30 4.81 -7.76
CA VAL A 40 11.20 5.26 -6.69
C VAL A 40 10.74 6.62 -6.19
N LEU A 41 10.58 6.75 -4.88
CA LEU A 41 10.06 7.98 -4.26
C LEU A 41 11.18 8.92 -3.79
N ASP A 42 10.81 10.17 -3.48
CA ASP A 42 11.72 11.28 -3.14
C ASP A 42 12.68 11.04 -1.96
N ASP A 43 12.33 10.18 -1.01
CA ASP A 43 13.22 9.78 0.08
C ASP A 43 14.15 8.61 -0.26
N ASN A 44 14.01 7.98 -1.43
CA ASN A 44 14.65 6.73 -1.84
C ASN A 44 14.44 5.55 -0.87
N HIS A 45 13.55 5.69 0.12
CA HIS A 45 13.22 4.61 1.05
C HIS A 45 12.07 3.80 0.48
N PHE A 46 11.09 4.45 -0.14
CA PHE A 46 9.99 3.73 -0.77
C PHE A 46 10.26 3.35 -2.22
N ARG A 47 9.90 2.10 -2.54
CA ARG A 47 9.68 1.63 -3.91
C ARG A 47 8.29 1.03 -4.02
N VAL A 48 7.57 1.35 -5.09
CA VAL A 48 6.30 0.69 -5.44
C VAL A 48 6.50 -0.07 -6.73
N LEU A 49 6.34 -1.38 -6.68
CA LEU A 49 6.58 -2.29 -7.78
C LEU A 49 5.23 -2.70 -8.40
N VAL A 50 5.08 -2.54 -9.70
CA VAL A 50 3.83 -2.86 -10.43
C VAL A 50 4.13 -3.46 -11.81
N GLY A 51 3.29 -4.38 -12.28
CA GLY A 51 3.43 -5.02 -13.58
C GLY A 51 3.04 -4.13 -14.77
N TYR A 52 3.34 -4.57 -15.98
CA TYR A 52 2.95 -3.90 -17.23
C TYR A 52 1.46 -4.09 -17.62
N ASP A 53 0.73 -4.87 -16.85
CA ASP A 53 -0.72 -5.00 -16.86
C ASP A 53 -1.43 -3.92 -16.05
N THR A 54 -0.68 -3.10 -15.31
CA THR A 54 -1.17 -1.90 -14.63
C THR A 54 -1.89 -0.97 -15.59
N GLU A 55 -3.03 -0.45 -15.17
CA GLU A 55 -3.82 0.51 -15.94
C GLU A 55 -3.65 1.93 -15.40
N LEU A 56 -3.61 2.91 -16.30
CA LEU A 56 -3.63 4.33 -16.01
C LEU A 56 -4.95 4.94 -16.47
N SER A 57 -5.46 5.90 -15.71
CA SER A 57 -6.58 6.73 -16.14
C SER A 57 -6.41 8.17 -15.71
N ALA A 58 -6.79 9.10 -16.58
CA ALA A 58 -6.85 10.52 -16.26
C ALA A 58 -8.16 10.83 -15.52
N ARG A 59 -8.07 11.14 -14.23
CA ARG A 59 -9.14 11.68 -13.35
C ARG A 59 -10.37 10.79 -13.14
N SER A 60 -10.50 9.67 -13.85
CA SER A 60 -11.64 8.76 -13.77
C SER A 60 -11.34 7.55 -12.88
N LEU A 61 -12.32 7.17 -12.08
CA LEU A 61 -12.31 5.93 -11.30
C LEU A 61 -13.06 4.78 -11.99
N ALA A 62 -13.77 5.06 -13.08
CA ALA A 62 -14.62 4.10 -13.75
C ALA A 62 -13.78 3.03 -14.48
N LYS A 63 -14.16 1.75 -14.34
CA LYS A 63 -13.46 0.63 -15.01
C LYS A 63 -13.66 0.64 -16.52
N ASP A 64 -14.80 1.14 -16.97
CA ASP A 64 -15.22 1.31 -18.35
C ASP A 64 -14.89 2.70 -18.93
N SER A 65 -14.07 3.49 -18.22
CA SER A 65 -13.61 4.78 -18.72
C SER A 65 -12.86 4.59 -20.05
N PRO A 66 -13.23 5.32 -21.13
CA PRO A 66 -12.54 5.19 -22.41
C PRO A 66 -11.07 5.60 -22.32
N ASP A 67 -10.73 6.49 -21.39
CA ASP A 67 -9.36 6.96 -21.13
C ASP A 67 -8.60 6.08 -20.11
N ARG A 68 -9.07 4.86 -19.84
CA ARG A 68 -8.38 3.88 -19.00
C ARG A 68 -7.72 2.84 -19.89
N HIS A 69 -6.39 2.81 -19.87
CA HIS A 69 -5.62 1.85 -20.65
C HIS A 69 -4.48 1.27 -19.83
N ARG A 70 -3.99 0.11 -20.24
CA ARG A 70 -2.75 -0.46 -19.72
C ARG A 70 -1.58 0.49 -19.96
N ILE A 71 -0.58 0.43 -19.09
CA ILE A 71 0.59 1.32 -19.10
C ILE A 71 1.41 1.20 -20.39
N ASP A 72 1.34 0.07 -21.08
CA ASP A 72 1.97 -0.19 -22.38
C ASP A 72 1.27 0.49 -23.57
N HIS A 73 0.11 1.12 -23.36
CA HIS A 73 -0.57 1.94 -24.35
C HIS A 73 0.21 3.21 -24.70
N TRP A 74 0.93 3.77 -23.72
CA TRP A 74 1.72 4.99 -23.87
C TRP A 74 3.20 4.67 -24.01
N ASN A 75 3.96 5.61 -24.57
CA ASN A 75 5.41 5.47 -24.58
C ASN A 75 6.01 5.73 -23.18
N ARG A 76 7.26 5.30 -22.97
CA ARG A 76 7.91 5.39 -21.65
C ARG A 76 8.00 6.82 -21.11
N ALA A 77 8.30 7.79 -21.97
CA ALA A 77 8.44 9.19 -21.55
C ALA A 77 7.10 9.78 -21.09
N GLU A 78 6.00 9.41 -21.75
CA GLU A 78 4.65 9.79 -21.33
C GLU A 78 4.30 9.19 -19.96
N VAL A 79 4.56 7.89 -19.76
CA VAL A 79 4.32 7.23 -18.47
C VAL A 79 5.12 7.88 -17.34
N GLU A 80 6.40 8.21 -17.60
CA GLU A 80 7.26 8.92 -16.66
C GLU A 80 6.71 10.32 -16.32
N GLU A 81 6.19 11.06 -17.29
CA GLU A 81 5.52 12.35 -17.06
C GLU A 81 4.24 12.20 -16.22
N PHE A 82 3.43 11.18 -16.50
CA PHE A 82 2.17 10.95 -15.80
C PHE A 82 2.38 10.52 -14.35
N LEU A 83 3.36 9.67 -14.10
CA LEU A 83 3.61 9.11 -12.77
C LEU A 83 4.60 9.92 -11.95
N GLY A 84 5.42 10.78 -12.58
CA GLY A 84 6.37 11.72 -11.96
C GLY A 84 5.72 12.85 -11.16
N ALA A 85 4.80 12.49 -10.26
CA ALA A 85 3.98 13.41 -9.49
C ALA A 85 3.83 12.95 -8.04
N ARG A 86 3.33 13.85 -7.21
CA ARG A 86 3.05 13.58 -5.80
C ARG A 86 1.86 12.62 -5.64
N ILE A 87 2.04 11.56 -4.87
CA ILE A 87 0.96 10.66 -4.45
C ILE A 87 0.05 11.41 -3.48
N VAL A 88 -1.23 11.53 -3.83
CA VAL A 88 -2.28 12.10 -2.99
C VAL A 88 -3.18 11.04 -2.38
N SER A 89 -3.22 9.83 -2.94
CA SER A 89 -4.01 8.72 -2.40
C SER A 89 -3.28 7.41 -2.67
N ALA A 90 -3.17 6.55 -1.67
CA ALA A 90 -2.59 5.22 -1.82
C ALA A 90 -3.50 4.21 -1.10
N VAL A 91 -4.20 3.39 -1.89
CA VAL A 91 -5.19 2.43 -1.40
C VAL A 91 -4.80 1.04 -1.88
N PHE A 92 -4.73 0.11 -0.94
CA PHE A 92 -4.37 -1.28 -1.19
C PHE A 92 -5.51 -2.16 -0.69
N PHE A 93 -6.17 -2.87 -1.59
CA PHE A 93 -7.33 -3.69 -1.23
C PHE A 93 -6.87 -5.06 -0.72
N LYS A 94 -7.64 -5.67 0.18
CA LYS A 94 -7.35 -7.03 0.67
C LYS A 94 -7.51 -8.10 -0.42
N THR A 95 -8.12 -7.74 -1.55
CA THR A 95 -8.16 -8.55 -2.78
C THR A 95 -6.84 -8.55 -3.55
N GLY A 96 -5.83 -7.80 -3.12
CA GLY A 96 -4.57 -7.61 -3.83
C GLY A 96 -4.60 -6.50 -4.89
N ALA A 97 -5.75 -5.86 -5.11
CA ALA A 97 -5.85 -4.72 -6.01
C ALA A 97 -5.20 -3.46 -5.42
N VAL A 98 -4.65 -2.60 -6.28
CA VAL A 98 -3.99 -1.35 -5.88
C VAL A 98 -4.61 -0.16 -6.59
N ARG A 99 -4.72 0.96 -5.87
CA ARG A 99 -5.06 2.26 -6.46
C ARG A 99 -4.18 3.36 -5.91
N LEU A 100 -3.40 3.98 -6.80
CA LEU A 100 -2.61 5.18 -6.47
C LEU A 100 -3.16 6.38 -7.23
N GLY A 101 -3.50 7.44 -6.52
CA GLY A 101 -3.91 8.71 -7.11
C GLY A 101 -2.79 9.74 -7.00
N PHE A 102 -2.52 10.44 -8.10
CA PHE A 102 -1.45 11.42 -8.23
C PHE A 102 -2.01 12.85 -8.31
N LYS A 103 -1.22 13.83 -7.85
CA LYS A 103 -1.63 15.24 -7.77
C LYS A 103 -1.98 15.86 -9.14
N ASN A 104 -1.36 15.37 -10.21
CA ASN A 104 -1.64 15.80 -11.58
C ASN A 104 -2.96 15.21 -12.14
N GLY A 105 -3.66 14.39 -11.37
CA GLY A 105 -4.96 13.82 -11.71
C GLY A 105 -4.87 12.42 -12.33
N TRP A 106 -3.68 11.88 -12.55
CA TRP A 106 -3.52 10.49 -12.99
C TRP A 106 -3.80 9.52 -11.85
N ILE A 107 -4.30 8.34 -12.21
CA ILE A 107 -4.63 7.27 -11.28
C ILE A 107 -4.10 5.96 -11.86
N VAL A 108 -3.32 5.24 -11.05
CA VAL A 108 -2.86 3.88 -11.29
C VAL A 108 -3.85 2.90 -10.70
N PHE A 109 -4.18 1.86 -11.46
CA PHE A 109 -4.97 0.72 -11.01
C PHE A 109 -4.21 -0.58 -11.30
N VAL A 110 -4.13 -1.44 -10.29
CA VAL A 110 -3.70 -2.83 -10.46
C VAL A 110 -4.88 -3.71 -10.05
N ASP A 111 -5.29 -4.62 -10.92
CA ASP A 111 -6.37 -5.59 -10.62
C ASP A 111 -5.83 -6.68 -9.68
N GLY A 112 -6.67 -7.21 -8.79
CA GLY A 112 -6.28 -8.28 -7.86
C GLY A 112 -6.25 -9.67 -8.53
N ASP A 113 -7.10 -9.87 -9.53
CA ASP A 113 -7.36 -11.20 -10.11
C ASP A 113 -6.50 -11.51 -11.35
N ARG A 114 -5.89 -10.50 -11.96
CA ARG A 114 -5.14 -10.62 -13.21
C ARG A 114 -3.83 -9.87 -13.07
N GLN A 115 -2.82 -10.61 -12.63
CA GLN A 115 -1.50 -10.08 -12.33
C GLN A 115 -0.43 -10.91 -13.05
N ASP A 116 0.21 -10.31 -14.05
CA ASP A 116 1.42 -10.88 -14.66
C ASP A 116 2.62 -10.73 -13.69
N PHE A 117 2.56 -9.70 -12.83
CA PHE A 117 3.48 -9.43 -11.74
C PHE A 117 2.70 -9.05 -10.48
N ALA A 118 3.01 -9.67 -9.34
CA ALA A 118 2.36 -9.36 -8.07
C ALA A 118 2.86 -8.00 -7.53
N PRO A 119 2.00 -6.96 -7.43
CA PRO A 119 2.43 -5.66 -6.96
C PRO A 119 2.91 -5.72 -5.52
N GLU A 120 3.89 -4.87 -5.22
CA GLU A 120 4.55 -4.83 -3.92
C GLU A 120 4.89 -3.39 -3.53
N VAL A 121 4.91 -3.11 -2.23
CA VAL A 121 5.53 -1.90 -1.68
C VAL A 121 6.71 -2.31 -0.81
N GLN A 122 7.86 -1.71 -1.09
CA GLN A 122 9.07 -1.87 -0.32
C GLN A 122 9.37 -0.58 0.44
N PHE A 123 9.90 -0.76 1.65
CA PHE A 123 10.54 0.28 2.43
C PHE A 123 11.96 -0.18 2.74
N GLU A 124 12.95 0.54 2.23
CA GLU A 124 14.35 0.16 2.20
C GLU A 124 14.53 -1.19 1.47
N ASP A 125 14.96 -2.24 2.17
CA ASP A 125 15.14 -3.60 1.65
C ASP A 125 14.02 -4.57 2.08
N ARG A 126 12.96 -4.06 2.72
CA ARG A 126 11.87 -4.87 3.30
C ARG A 126 10.57 -4.67 2.56
N THR A 127 9.91 -5.77 2.23
CA THR A 127 8.52 -5.77 1.76
C THR A 127 7.59 -5.36 2.89
N VAL A 128 6.91 -4.22 2.75
CA VAL A 128 5.91 -3.75 3.73
C VAL A 128 4.50 -4.18 3.35
N TRP A 129 4.22 -4.34 2.05
CA TRP A 129 2.95 -4.82 1.55
C TRP A 129 3.14 -5.62 0.27
N ASN A 130 2.37 -6.69 0.12
CA ASN A 130 2.19 -7.44 -1.12
C ASN A 130 0.72 -7.86 -1.25
N THR A 131 0.39 -8.66 -2.26
CA THR A 131 -0.98 -9.09 -2.55
C THR A 131 -1.63 -9.92 -1.45
N ALA A 132 -0.85 -10.53 -0.55
CA ALA A 132 -1.37 -11.22 0.64
C ALA A 132 -1.67 -10.26 1.82
N GLY A 133 -1.26 -9.00 1.73
CA GLY A 133 -1.54 -7.95 2.71
C GLY A 133 -0.28 -7.28 3.26
N ILE A 134 -0.35 -6.81 4.51
CA ILE A 134 0.80 -6.21 5.20
C ILE A 134 1.80 -7.31 5.56
N ALA A 135 2.91 -7.36 4.83
CA ALA A 135 3.96 -8.37 5.00
C ALA A 135 4.82 -8.10 6.25
N ASP A 136 5.04 -6.83 6.58
CA ASP A 136 5.86 -6.43 7.72
C ASP A 136 5.17 -5.39 8.59
N ARG A 137 4.61 -5.86 9.71
CA ARG A 137 3.86 -5.02 10.66
C ARG A 137 4.76 -4.27 11.65
N SER A 138 6.09 -4.45 11.58
CA SER A 138 7.03 -3.83 12.53
C SER A 138 7.52 -2.45 12.10
N ILE A 139 7.37 -2.11 10.80
CA ILE A 139 7.89 -0.87 10.22
C ILE A 139 6.92 0.30 10.44
N PHE A 140 5.62 0.04 10.30
CA PHE A 140 4.59 1.06 10.41
C PHE A 140 3.50 0.61 11.38
N GLU A 141 3.03 1.55 12.20
CA GLU A 141 1.81 1.34 12.97
C GLU A 141 0.64 1.07 12.03
N ILE A 142 -0.14 0.04 12.35
CA ILE A 142 -1.37 -0.31 11.64
C ILE A 142 -2.53 0.03 12.56
N GLN A 143 -3.33 1.00 12.14
CA GLN A 143 -4.47 1.51 12.88
C GLN A 143 -5.76 0.95 12.28
N PRO A 144 -6.36 -0.10 12.86
CA PRO A 144 -7.68 -0.57 12.46
C PRO A 144 -8.76 0.49 12.73
N LEU A 145 -9.70 0.63 11.81
CA LEU A 145 -10.91 1.42 11.97
C LEU A 145 -12.12 0.51 12.17
N ASP A 146 -12.98 0.93 13.08
CA ASP A 146 -14.28 0.31 13.27
C ASP A 146 -15.19 0.62 12.07
N ALA A 147 -15.80 -0.42 11.50
CA ALA A 147 -16.59 -0.31 10.28
C ALA A 147 -17.87 0.55 10.44
N TRP A 148 -18.40 0.65 11.66
CA TRP A 148 -19.67 1.31 11.94
C TRP A 148 -19.50 2.79 12.33
N THR A 149 -18.42 3.10 13.05
CA THR A 149 -18.15 4.43 13.60
C THR A 149 -17.08 5.19 12.83
N GLY A 150 -16.27 4.48 12.03
CA GLY A 150 -15.10 5.05 11.35
C GLY A 150 -14.00 5.53 12.30
N GLN A 151 -14.11 5.20 13.59
CA GLN A 151 -13.13 5.58 14.61
C GLN A 151 -12.02 4.52 14.71
N PRO A 152 -10.80 4.91 15.11
CA PRO A 152 -9.75 3.96 15.44
C PRO A 152 -10.19 2.96 16.51
N VAL A 153 -9.97 1.67 16.25
CA VAL A 153 -10.11 0.64 17.26
C VAL A 153 -8.87 0.67 18.12
N THR A 154 -9.00 1.17 19.35
CA THR A 154 -7.98 0.94 20.37
C THR A 154 -8.21 -0.46 20.92
N PRO A 155 -7.26 -1.40 20.78
CA PRO A 155 -7.39 -2.70 21.43
C PRO A 155 -7.58 -2.47 22.94
N PRO A 156 -8.42 -3.28 23.62
CA PRO A 156 -8.58 -3.18 25.06
C PRO A 156 -7.20 -3.25 25.74
N HIS A 157 -7.02 -2.53 26.85
CA HIS A 157 -5.91 -2.78 27.76
C HIS A 157 -6.13 -4.14 28.42
N TRP A 158 -5.78 -5.21 27.72
CA TRP A 158 -5.74 -6.53 28.30
C TRP A 158 -4.65 -6.53 29.38
N PRO A 159 -4.94 -7.02 30.60
CA PRO A 159 -3.89 -7.22 31.58
C PRO A 159 -2.85 -8.16 30.97
N GLY A 160 -1.57 -7.90 31.26
CA GLY A 160 -0.51 -8.84 30.91
C GLY A 160 -0.81 -10.22 31.48
N ARG A 161 -0.31 -11.28 30.83
CA ARG A 161 -0.47 -12.66 31.30
C ARG A 161 -0.09 -12.74 32.78
N PRO A 162 -0.98 -13.20 33.68
CA PRO A 162 -0.67 -13.32 35.09
C PRO A 162 0.55 -14.22 35.35
N GLU A 163 1.44 -13.81 36.25
CA GLU A 163 2.71 -14.52 36.54
C GLU A 163 2.55 -15.96 37.07
N HIS A 164 1.34 -16.35 37.49
CA HIS A 164 1.05 -17.68 38.00
C HIS A 164 0.73 -18.71 36.91
N LEU A 165 0.50 -18.28 35.67
CA LEU A 165 0.35 -19.17 34.52
C LEU A 165 1.74 -19.60 34.06
N LYS A 166 2.22 -20.74 34.57
CA LYS A 166 3.47 -21.36 34.13
C LYS A 166 3.26 -21.97 32.75
N ASP A 167 4.24 -21.85 31.86
CA ASP A 167 4.25 -22.61 30.62
C ASP A 167 4.31 -24.10 30.96
N ASN A 168 3.19 -24.79 30.76
CA ASN A 168 3.17 -26.24 30.75
C ASN A 168 3.26 -26.69 29.29
N PRO A 169 4.46 -27.01 28.77
CA PRO A 169 4.64 -27.41 27.37
C PRO A 169 3.94 -28.74 27.03
N GLU A 170 3.35 -29.42 28.02
CA GLU A 170 2.55 -30.63 27.86
C GLU A 170 1.02 -30.39 27.94
N SER A 171 0.56 -29.15 28.16
CA SER A 171 -0.88 -28.83 28.15
C SER A 171 -1.33 -28.41 26.76
N ASP A 172 -2.20 -29.22 26.16
CA ASP A 172 -2.97 -28.88 24.94
C ASP A 172 -4.24 -28.06 25.29
N ASP A 173 -4.42 -27.63 26.55
CA ASP A 173 -5.58 -26.83 26.95
C ASP A 173 -5.32 -25.33 26.74
N ILE A 174 -6.22 -24.68 26.01
CA ILE A 174 -6.20 -23.22 25.75
C ILE A 174 -6.58 -22.41 26.99
N ASN A 175 -7.05 -23.04 28.08
CA ASN A 175 -7.46 -22.36 29.31
C ASN A 175 -6.66 -22.74 30.57
N ASP A 176 -5.51 -23.42 30.44
CA ASP A 176 -4.62 -23.74 31.58
C ASP A 176 -3.64 -22.62 31.95
#